data_AF-A0A812RR32-F1
#
_entry.id   AF-A0A812RR32-F1
#
_cell.length_a   1.000
_cell.length_b   1.000
_cell.length_c   1.000
_cell.angle_alpha   90.00
_cell.angle_beta   90.00
_cell.angle_gamma   90.00
#
_symmetry.space_group_name_H-M   'P 1'
#
loop_
_entity.id
_entity.type
_entity.pdbx_description
1 polymer ?
#
loop_
_entity_poly.entity_id
_entity_poly.type
_entity_poly.pdbx_seq_one_letter_code
_entity_poly.pdbx_strand_id
1 'polypeptide(L)'
;MSTYGVKAAATFPKSFLSSLVFMKHTLGADGVESSLSTRVGGVSKAHFLTKAKHQQKPPLQVAHVKALEEVVINGRYEDRKFDDQDRYAAGVFLWMVYARARFSDGQNSGGIFRDVHQTRDGPKGYLEALVERSKTSFSLERKVRWLPMIAPIYGLLSESWAIAWLDRAELSGPKLGIGRPLLPGYAQDYGWGEVPISAEAGGKWLRSLLYKCGFDPAVVKQYGTHSLKSTTLSWCAKYGMTRITRATLGYHSKGRNGTEMIYGRDNIAAPVRELEDILQRVMTGRFRPDASRSGYLAPEDEISDSSESSGDEEAPEHSEE
;
A
#
# COMPACT_ATOMS: atom_id res chain seq x y z
N MET A 1 -1.68 -43.73 -8.18
CA MET A 1 -1.37 -42.49 -7.42
C MET A 1 0.04 -42.46 -6.82
N SER A 2 0.67 -43.59 -6.48
CA SER A 2 1.97 -43.62 -5.75
C SER A 2 3.12 -42.91 -6.47
N THR A 3 3.26 -43.05 -7.79
CA THR A 3 4.35 -42.44 -8.56
C THR A 3 4.09 -41.00 -9.04
N TYR A 4 2.82 -40.62 -9.26
CA TYR A 4 2.46 -39.28 -9.73
C TYR A 4 2.34 -38.25 -8.60
N GLY A 5 1.95 -38.67 -7.39
CA GLY A 5 1.79 -37.76 -6.25
C GLY A 5 3.12 -37.17 -5.77
N VAL A 6 4.17 -37.99 -5.70
CA VAL A 6 5.47 -37.63 -5.10
C VAL A 6 6.23 -36.56 -5.90
N LYS A 7 5.99 -36.46 -7.23
CA LYS A 7 6.62 -35.45 -8.10
C LYS A 7 5.74 -34.22 -8.33
N ALA A 8 4.48 -34.23 -7.91
CA ALA A 8 3.56 -33.13 -8.15
C ALA A 8 3.77 -32.00 -7.13
N ALA A 9 3.40 -30.77 -7.50
CA ALA A 9 3.40 -29.66 -6.55
C ALA A 9 2.55 -30.00 -5.31
N ALA A 10 2.97 -29.55 -4.12
CA ALA A 10 2.30 -29.84 -2.85
C ALA A 10 0.78 -29.56 -2.85
N THR A 11 0.32 -28.59 -3.67
CA THR A 11 -1.08 -28.20 -3.82
C THR A 11 -1.89 -29.05 -4.80
N PHE A 12 -1.25 -29.80 -5.69
CA PHE A 12 -1.92 -30.51 -6.78
C PHE A 12 -2.97 -31.52 -6.30
N PRO A 13 -2.70 -32.44 -5.34
CA PRO A 13 -3.70 -33.40 -4.89
C PRO A 13 -4.95 -32.75 -4.31
N LYS A 14 -4.82 -31.57 -3.70
CA LYS A 14 -5.95 -30.83 -3.16
C LYS A 14 -6.82 -30.27 -4.29
N SER A 15 -6.21 -29.65 -5.31
CA SER A 15 -6.94 -29.16 -6.48
C SER A 15 -7.59 -30.28 -7.26
N PHE A 16 -6.91 -31.41 -7.44
CA PHE A 16 -7.45 -32.59 -8.13
C PHE A 16 -8.68 -33.15 -7.43
N LEU A 17 -8.66 -33.30 -6.11
CA LEU A 17 -9.84 -33.72 -5.34
C LEU A 17 -10.99 -32.72 -5.49
N SER A 18 -10.73 -31.41 -5.48
CA SER A 18 -11.77 -30.40 -5.74
C SER A 18 -12.40 -30.57 -7.13
N SER A 19 -11.62 -30.90 -8.16
CA SER A 19 -12.14 -31.19 -9.50
C SER A 19 -13.02 -32.44 -9.53
N LEU A 20 -12.65 -33.51 -8.83
CA LEU A 20 -13.47 -34.71 -8.71
C LEU A 20 -14.78 -34.47 -7.96
N VAL A 21 -14.74 -33.65 -6.90
CA VAL A 21 -15.95 -33.20 -6.18
C VAL A 21 -16.86 -32.42 -7.11
N PHE A 22 -16.30 -31.51 -7.92
CA PHE A 22 -17.06 -30.77 -8.93
C PHE A 22 -17.69 -31.71 -9.99
N MET A 23 -16.92 -32.67 -10.52
CA MET A 23 -17.44 -33.65 -11.47
C MET A 23 -18.62 -34.44 -10.89
N LYS A 24 -18.49 -34.90 -9.64
CA LYS A 24 -19.56 -35.64 -8.97
C LYS A 24 -20.81 -34.79 -8.76
N HIS A 25 -20.66 -33.65 -8.08
CA HIS A 25 -21.81 -32.92 -7.55
C HIS A 25 -22.40 -31.91 -8.52
N THR A 26 -21.60 -31.39 -9.46
CA THR A 26 -22.06 -30.42 -10.44
C THR A 26 -22.38 -31.07 -11.79
N LEU A 27 -21.54 -32.01 -12.24
CA LEU A 27 -21.73 -32.67 -13.54
C LEU A 27 -22.45 -34.02 -13.46
N GLY A 28 -22.69 -34.55 -12.25
CA GLY A 28 -23.36 -35.83 -12.06
C GLY A 28 -22.55 -37.04 -12.55
N ALA A 29 -21.21 -36.92 -12.60
CA ALA A 29 -20.37 -38.02 -13.06
C ALA A 29 -20.24 -39.13 -12.00
N ASP A 30 -20.53 -40.36 -12.40
CA ASP A 30 -20.36 -41.55 -11.57
C ASP A 30 -18.91 -42.11 -11.63
N GLY A 31 -18.52 -42.87 -10.60
CA GLY A 31 -17.27 -43.63 -10.59
C GLY A 31 -16.07 -42.91 -9.95
N VAL A 32 -16.29 -41.73 -9.35
CA VAL A 32 -15.25 -40.95 -8.66
C VAL A 32 -15.26 -41.12 -7.13
N GLU A 33 -16.24 -41.84 -6.58
CA GLU A 33 -16.49 -42.08 -5.14
C GLU A 33 -15.26 -42.62 -4.42
N SER A 34 -14.64 -43.64 -5.01
CA SER A 34 -13.48 -44.33 -4.42
C SER A 34 -12.27 -43.39 -4.27
N SER A 35 -12.14 -42.43 -5.18
CA SER A 35 -11.10 -41.40 -5.20
C SER A 35 -11.39 -40.23 -4.24
N LEU A 36 -12.63 -40.08 -3.77
CA LEU A 36 -13.04 -39.06 -2.80
C LEU A 36 -13.09 -39.57 -1.35
N SER A 37 -12.54 -40.76 -1.09
CA SER A 37 -12.53 -41.35 0.25
C SER A 37 -11.74 -40.51 1.27
N THR A 38 -12.06 -40.70 2.56
CA THR A 38 -11.35 -40.06 3.69
C THR A 38 -9.85 -40.33 3.67
N ARG A 39 -9.43 -41.52 3.23
CA ARG A 39 -8.02 -41.91 3.10
C ARG A 39 -7.30 -41.07 2.05
N VAL A 40 -7.89 -40.90 0.86
CA VAL A 40 -7.30 -40.06 -0.20
C VAL A 40 -7.28 -38.58 0.24
N GLY A 41 -8.33 -38.13 0.93
CA GLY A 41 -8.35 -36.81 1.57
C GLY A 41 -7.23 -36.62 2.60
N GLY A 42 -6.93 -37.64 3.41
CA GLY A 42 -5.81 -37.65 4.36
C GLY A 42 -4.45 -37.54 3.68
N VAL A 43 -4.22 -38.33 2.62
CA VAL A 43 -2.98 -38.26 1.82
C VAL A 43 -2.83 -36.89 1.16
N SER A 44 -3.91 -36.32 0.62
CA SER A 44 -3.91 -34.97 0.04
C SER A 44 -3.55 -33.89 1.06
N LYS A 45 -4.06 -33.98 2.30
CA LYS A 45 -3.68 -33.08 3.41
C LYS A 45 -2.22 -33.25 3.80
N ALA A 46 -1.75 -34.48 3.97
CA ALA A 46 -0.35 -34.77 4.30
C ALA A 46 0.59 -34.22 3.22
N HIS A 47 0.23 -34.38 1.94
CA HIS A 47 0.98 -33.81 0.83
C HIS A 47 0.93 -32.28 0.80
N PHE A 48 -0.21 -31.66 1.14
CA PHE A 48 -0.31 -30.20 1.22
C PHE A 48 0.61 -29.62 2.31
N LEU A 49 0.86 -30.35 3.40
CA LEU A 49 1.75 -29.93 4.48
C LEU A 49 3.23 -29.87 4.05
N THR A 50 3.62 -30.48 2.93
CA THR A 50 4.97 -30.34 2.36
C THR A 50 5.17 -29.01 1.63
N LYS A 51 4.10 -28.23 1.42
CA LYS A 51 4.17 -26.90 0.80
C LYS A 51 5.08 -26.00 1.62
N ALA A 52 6.05 -25.36 0.95
CA ALA A 52 6.87 -24.33 1.56
C ALA A 52 6.00 -23.29 2.29
N LYS A 53 6.44 -22.87 3.48
CA LYS A 53 5.72 -21.87 4.29
C LYS A 53 5.52 -20.62 3.45
N HIS A 54 4.29 -20.11 3.43
CA HIS A 54 3.93 -18.94 2.65
C HIS A 54 4.65 -17.70 3.19
N GLN A 55 5.58 -17.16 2.41
CA GLN A 55 6.24 -15.90 2.72
C GLN A 55 5.42 -14.74 2.13
N GLN A 56 4.81 -13.95 3.00
CA GLN A 56 4.16 -12.71 2.59
C GLN A 56 5.22 -11.67 2.21
N LYS A 57 4.89 -10.83 1.23
CA LYS A 57 5.73 -9.68 0.87
C LYS A 57 5.81 -8.74 2.08
N PRO A 58 7.01 -8.36 2.55
CA PRO A 58 7.15 -7.51 3.72
C PRO A 58 6.72 -6.06 3.41
N PRO A 59 6.35 -5.28 4.43
CA PRO A 59 6.12 -3.85 4.29
C PRO A 59 7.39 -3.12 3.82
N LEU A 60 7.23 -1.99 3.14
CA LEU A 60 8.38 -1.10 2.88
C LEU A 60 8.93 -0.56 4.20
N GLN A 61 10.26 -0.40 4.25
CA GLN A 61 10.95 0.33 5.31
C GLN A 61 10.71 1.84 5.19
N VAL A 62 10.86 2.56 6.28
CA VAL A 62 10.73 4.02 6.39
C VAL A 62 11.65 4.71 5.38
N ALA A 63 12.91 4.25 5.25
CA ALA A 63 13.87 4.81 4.31
C ALA A 63 13.40 4.68 2.84
N HIS A 64 12.77 3.56 2.48
CA HIS A 64 12.23 3.36 1.12
C HIS A 64 11.05 4.29 0.84
N VAL A 65 10.19 4.54 1.83
CA VAL A 65 9.05 5.46 1.66
C VAL A 65 9.53 6.91 1.57
N LYS A 66 10.46 7.34 2.43
CA LYS A 66 11.11 8.66 2.34
C LYS A 66 11.78 8.88 0.98
N ALA A 67 12.49 7.87 0.47
CA ALA A 67 13.12 7.96 -0.85
C ALA A 67 12.10 8.13 -1.98
N LEU A 68 10.96 7.43 -1.93
CA LEU A 68 9.90 7.62 -2.91
C LEU A 68 9.28 9.02 -2.82
N GLU A 69 9.11 9.59 -1.62
CA GLU A 69 8.65 10.98 -1.45
C GLU A 69 9.65 11.97 -2.05
N GLU A 70 10.93 11.81 -1.76
CA GLU A 70 12.01 12.63 -2.30
C GLU A 70 12.06 12.61 -3.83
N VAL A 71 11.89 11.42 -4.43
CA VAL A 71 11.79 11.25 -5.89
C VAL A 71 10.62 12.03 -6.47
N VAL A 72 9.45 12.00 -5.82
CA VAL A 72 8.28 12.74 -6.29
C VAL A 72 8.50 14.25 -6.18
N ILE A 73 8.86 14.71 -4.98
CA ILE A 73 8.98 16.12 -4.61
C ILE A 73 10.11 16.77 -5.40
N ASN A 74 11.33 16.23 -5.26
CA ASN A 74 12.54 16.87 -5.77
C ASN A 74 13.00 16.33 -7.13
N GLY A 75 12.40 15.24 -7.63
CA GLY A 75 12.82 14.61 -8.89
C GLY A 75 14.22 13.99 -8.83
N ARG A 76 14.77 13.85 -7.63
CA ARG A 76 16.08 13.27 -7.36
C ARG A 76 16.08 12.54 -6.03
N TYR A 77 17.06 11.68 -5.83
CA TYR A 77 17.43 11.16 -4.51
C TYR A 77 18.95 11.24 -4.44
N GLU A 78 19.46 11.98 -3.45
CA GLU A 78 20.88 12.35 -3.40
C GLU A 78 21.31 13.03 -4.73
N ASP A 79 22.33 12.49 -5.40
CA ASP A 79 22.89 12.94 -6.67
C ASP A 79 22.19 12.36 -7.92
N ARG A 80 21.18 11.50 -7.74
CA ARG A 80 20.57 10.71 -8.82
C ARG A 80 19.25 11.31 -9.28
N LYS A 81 19.12 11.56 -10.58
CA LYS A 81 17.90 12.13 -11.18
C LYS A 81 16.91 11.08 -11.65
N PHE A 82 15.63 11.39 -11.54
CA PHE A 82 14.53 10.53 -11.97
C PHE A 82 13.74 11.20 -13.09
N ASP A 83 13.38 10.40 -14.09
CA ASP A 83 12.60 10.85 -15.21
C ASP A 83 11.14 11.03 -14.80
N ASP A 84 10.39 11.79 -15.58
CA ASP A 84 9.01 12.15 -15.23
C ASP A 84 8.09 10.95 -15.03
N GLN A 85 8.22 9.89 -15.84
CA GLN A 85 7.45 8.66 -15.67
C GLN A 85 7.78 7.92 -14.37
N ASP A 86 9.05 7.95 -13.95
CA ASP A 86 9.50 7.35 -12.70
C ASP A 86 8.96 8.13 -11.49
N ARG A 87 8.98 9.46 -11.57
CA ARG A 87 8.39 10.35 -10.56
C ARG A 87 6.89 10.13 -10.45
N TYR A 88 6.19 10.03 -11.58
CA TYR A 88 4.77 9.73 -11.61
C TYR A 88 4.47 8.37 -10.98
N ALA A 89 5.20 7.32 -11.36
CA ALA A 89 5.04 5.98 -10.81
C ALA A 89 5.33 5.93 -9.30
N ALA A 90 6.36 6.65 -8.83
CA ALA A 90 6.67 6.77 -7.42
C ALA A 90 5.48 7.33 -6.62
N GLY A 91 4.82 8.38 -7.12
CA GLY A 91 3.65 8.94 -6.44
C GLY A 91 2.42 8.03 -6.49
N VAL A 92 2.24 7.22 -7.54
CA VAL A 92 1.21 6.15 -7.51
C VAL A 92 1.50 5.13 -6.41
N PHE A 93 2.77 4.73 -6.23
CA PHE A 93 3.15 3.82 -5.17
C PHE A 93 2.96 4.43 -3.77
N LEU A 94 3.29 5.71 -3.59
CA LEU A 94 3.00 6.45 -2.36
C LEU A 94 1.50 6.52 -2.09
N TRP A 95 0.70 6.83 -3.11
CA TRP A 95 -0.76 6.81 -2.98
C TRP A 95 -1.25 5.43 -2.52
N MET A 96 -0.71 4.33 -3.06
CA MET A 96 -1.10 2.99 -2.59
C MET A 96 -0.65 2.68 -1.15
N VAL A 97 0.50 3.21 -0.71
CA VAL A 97 0.99 3.11 0.68
C VAL A 97 0.10 3.90 1.62
N TYR A 98 -0.16 5.16 1.29
CA TYR A 98 -0.88 6.08 2.13
C TYR A 98 -2.37 5.87 2.10
N ALA A 99 -2.95 5.45 0.98
CA ALA A 99 -4.35 5.03 0.89
C ALA A 99 -4.57 3.58 1.32
N ARG A 100 -3.53 2.79 1.66
CA ARG A 100 -3.63 1.35 1.96
C ARG A 100 -4.32 0.55 0.84
N ALA A 101 -4.12 0.97 -0.41
CA ALA A 101 -4.80 0.40 -1.57
C ALA A 101 -4.12 -0.90 -2.02
N ARG A 102 -4.89 -1.90 -2.45
CA ARG A 102 -4.29 -3.01 -3.22
C ARG A 102 -3.88 -2.46 -4.58
N PHE A 103 -2.91 -3.11 -5.21
CA PHE A 103 -2.50 -2.74 -6.57
C PHE A 103 -3.67 -2.75 -7.56
N SER A 104 -4.49 -3.81 -7.53
CA SER A 104 -5.69 -3.89 -8.37
C SER A 104 -6.69 -2.78 -8.06
N ASP A 105 -6.85 -2.42 -6.79
CA ASP A 105 -7.76 -1.36 -6.40
C ASP A 105 -7.22 -0.01 -6.92
N GLY A 106 -5.91 0.25 -6.76
CA GLY A 106 -5.25 1.44 -7.31
C GLY A 106 -5.35 1.53 -8.84
N GLN A 107 -5.22 0.42 -9.57
CA GLN A 107 -5.43 0.40 -11.01
C GLN A 107 -6.87 0.73 -11.43
N ASN A 108 -7.85 0.70 -10.53
CA ASN A 108 -9.23 1.13 -10.78
C ASN A 108 -9.55 2.47 -10.08
N SER A 109 -8.50 3.25 -9.73
CA SER A 109 -8.59 4.51 -8.99
C SER A 109 -8.22 5.73 -9.86
N GLY A 110 -8.42 5.69 -11.18
CA GLY A 110 -8.05 6.80 -12.07
C GLY A 110 -8.78 8.11 -11.77
N GLY A 111 -9.96 8.08 -11.14
CA GLY A 111 -10.65 9.26 -10.64
C GLY A 111 -10.16 9.67 -9.26
N ILE A 112 -9.01 10.37 -9.22
CA ILE A 112 -8.46 10.98 -8.00
C ILE A 112 -8.93 12.43 -7.88
N PHE A 113 -9.34 12.79 -6.66
CA PHE A 113 -9.83 14.11 -6.28
C PHE A 113 -8.95 14.66 -5.16
N ARG A 114 -8.70 15.97 -5.22
CA ARG A 114 -7.96 16.72 -4.21
C ARG A 114 -8.95 17.40 -3.27
N ASP A 115 -8.90 17.05 -1.98
CA ASP A 115 -9.57 17.79 -0.92
C ASP A 115 -8.50 18.48 -0.06
N VAL A 116 -8.16 19.72 -0.40
CA VAL A 116 -7.10 20.48 0.29
C VAL A 116 -7.61 21.85 0.68
N HIS A 117 -7.46 22.16 1.96
CA HIS A 117 -7.77 23.45 2.54
C HIS A 117 -6.48 24.19 2.92
N GLN A 118 -6.37 25.45 2.52
CA GLN A 118 -5.24 26.28 2.91
C GLN A 118 -5.44 26.80 4.34
N THR A 119 -4.51 26.46 5.24
CA THR A 119 -4.51 26.96 6.63
C THR A 119 -3.34 27.90 6.87
N ARG A 120 -3.32 28.56 8.03
CA ARG A 120 -2.18 29.39 8.47
C ARG A 120 -0.87 28.60 8.53
N ASP A 121 -0.95 27.32 8.89
CA ASP A 121 0.21 26.45 9.09
C ASP A 121 0.57 25.65 7.82
N GLY A 122 0.01 26.02 6.66
CA GLY A 122 0.18 25.33 5.38
C GLY A 122 -1.07 24.60 4.88
N PRO A 123 -1.01 23.94 3.71
CA PRO A 123 -2.13 23.17 3.19
C PRO A 123 -2.41 21.97 4.10
N LYS A 124 -3.67 21.65 4.39
CA LYS A 124 -4.08 20.40 5.04
C LYS A 124 -5.12 19.72 4.16
N GLY A 125 -5.09 18.40 4.09
CA GLY A 125 -6.04 17.71 3.23
C GLY A 125 -5.72 16.27 2.91
N TYR A 126 -6.48 15.74 1.95
CA TYR A 126 -6.45 14.35 1.53
C TYR A 126 -6.53 14.23 0.00
N LEU A 127 -5.96 13.15 -0.52
CA LEU A 127 -6.27 12.64 -1.86
C LEU A 127 -7.30 11.53 -1.75
N GLU A 128 -8.44 11.72 -2.40
CA GLU A 128 -9.51 10.76 -2.43
C GLU A 128 -9.59 10.09 -3.80
N ALA A 129 -9.91 8.80 -3.83
CA ALA A 129 -10.25 8.12 -5.07
C ALA A 129 -11.53 7.32 -4.90
N LEU A 130 -12.37 7.36 -5.93
CA LEU A 130 -13.51 6.47 -6.05
C LEU A 130 -13.09 5.22 -6.83
N VAL A 131 -13.03 4.09 -6.13
CA VAL A 131 -12.55 2.83 -6.72
C VAL A 131 -13.71 1.94 -7.14
N GLU A 132 -13.74 1.57 -8.43
CA GLU A 132 -14.64 0.52 -8.93
C GLU A 132 -14.18 -0.84 -8.40
N ARG A 133 -15.04 -1.52 -7.64
CA ARG A 133 -14.71 -2.85 -7.13
C ARG A 133 -14.94 -3.91 -8.22
N SER A 134 -13.89 -4.62 -8.62
CA SER A 134 -14.00 -5.84 -9.42
C SER A 134 -13.54 -7.11 -8.66
N LYS A 135 -14.18 -8.24 -9.00
CA LYS A 135 -13.93 -9.65 -8.59
C LYS A 135 -14.18 -10.12 -7.16
N THR A 136 -13.97 -9.37 -6.08
CA THR A 136 -14.09 -9.93 -4.69
C THR A 136 -15.30 -9.42 -3.89
N SER A 137 -16.18 -8.67 -4.53
CA SER A 137 -17.42 -8.19 -3.92
C SER A 137 -18.53 -9.23 -4.06
N PHE A 138 -18.83 -9.95 -2.98
CA PHE A 138 -19.81 -11.04 -2.99
C PHE A 138 -21.27 -10.56 -2.99
N SER A 139 -21.57 -9.31 -2.59
CA SER A 139 -22.94 -8.77 -2.61
C SER A 139 -23.16 -7.79 -3.76
N LEU A 140 -24.34 -7.84 -4.37
CA LEU A 140 -24.77 -6.95 -5.47
C LEU A 140 -24.69 -5.47 -5.05
N GLU A 141 -25.11 -5.12 -3.82
CA GLU A 141 -25.04 -3.76 -3.29
C GLU A 141 -23.61 -3.20 -3.23
N ARG A 142 -22.60 -4.04 -2.94
CA ARG A 142 -21.20 -3.62 -2.90
C ARG A 142 -20.56 -3.56 -4.29
N LYS A 143 -21.20 -4.09 -5.32
CA LYS A 143 -20.77 -3.91 -6.73
C LYS A 143 -21.27 -2.59 -7.32
N VAL A 144 -22.28 -1.98 -6.73
CA VAL A 144 -22.89 -0.71 -7.17
C VAL A 144 -22.39 0.50 -6.35
N ARG A 145 -21.60 0.27 -5.29
CA ARG A 145 -21.01 1.33 -4.45
C ARG A 145 -19.53 1.50 -4.74
N TRP A 146 -19.13 2.75 -4.95
CA TRP A 146 -17.73 3.17 -4.95
C TRP A 146 -17.10 2.90 -3.59
N LEU A 147 -15.84 2.45 -3.59
CA LEU A 147 -15.05 2.41 -2.38
C LEU A 147 -14.24 3.72 -2.30
N PRO A 148 -14.58 4.66 -1.39
CA PRO A 148 -13.75 5.82 -1.17
C PRO A 148 -12.44 5.37 -0.53
N MET A 149 -11.33 5.67 -1.21
CA MET A 149 -9.99 5.47 -0.69
C MET A 149 -9.34 6.83 -0.44
N ILE A 150 -8.75 7.00 0.75
CA ILE A 150 -8.28 8.31 1.22
C ILE A 150 -6.80 8.20 1.61
N ALA A 151 -5.94 9.07 1.09
CA ALA A 151 -4.55 9.22 1.51
C ALA A 151 -4.32 10.62 2.09
N PRO A 152 -3.63 10.78 3.24
CA PRO A 152 -3.15 12.09 3.68
C PRO A 152 -2.18 12.68 2.65
N ILE A 153 -2.22 14.01 2.48
CA ILE A 153 -1.34 14.71 1.54
C ILE A 153 0.11 14.80 2.02
N TYR A 154 0.33 14.58 3.31
CA TYR A 154 1.66 14.48 3.93
C TYR A 154 2.01 13.03 4.23
N GLY A 155 3.31 12.76 4.21
CA GLY A 155 3.89 11.46 4.46
C GLY A 155 4.91 11.52 5.59
N LEU A 156 6.16 11.22 5.26
CA LEU A 156 7.29 11.17 6.20
C LEU A 156 8.28 12.33 6.02
N LEU A 157 8.09 13.17 5.00
CA LEU A 157 8.78 14.44 4.79
C LEU A 157 7.86 15.64 5.13
N SER A 158 8.46 16.81 5.30
CA SER A 158 7.74 18.07 5.61
C SER A 158 6.95 18.63 4.43
N GLU A 159 7.34 18.29 3.21
CA GLU A 159 6.67 18.72 1.98
C GLU A 159 5.60 17.71 1.56
N SER A 160 4.54 18.20 0.91
CA SER A 160 3.44 17.35 0.46
C SER A 160 3.80 16.58 -0.80
N TRP A 161 4.05 15.28 -0.64
CA TRP A 161 4.23 14.34 -1.76
C TRP A 161 3.02 14.37 -2.71
N ALA A 162 1.81 14.52 -2.16
CA ALA A 162 0.57 14.48 -2.92
C ALA A 162 0.39 15.69 -3.84
N ILE A 163 0.68 16.90 -3.35
CA ILE A 163 0.61 18.12 -4.15
C ILE A 163 1.67 18.06 -5.26
N ALA A 164 2.91 17.75 -4.91
CA ALA A 164 3.98 17.59 -5.90
C ALA A 164 3.66 16.53 -6.96
N TRP A 165 3.05 15.41 -6.55
CA TRP A 165 2.64 14.37 -7.49
C TRP A 165 1.49 14.79 -8.40
N LEU A 166 0.49 15.52 -7.90
CA LEU A 166 -0.60 16.04 -8.74
C LEU A 166 -0.09 17.00 -9.80
N ASP A 167 0.83 17.90 -9.43
CA ASP A 167 1.46 18.81 -10.40
C ASP A 167 2.23 18.02 -11.47
N ARG A 168 2.90 16.93 -11.08
CA ARG A 168 3.53 16.01 -12.05
C ARG A 168 2.51 15.28 -12.92
N ALA A 169 1.39 14.84 -12.34
CA ALA A 169 0.33 14.16 -13.06
C ALA A 169 -0.27 15.05 -14.15
N GLU A 170 -0.44 16.35 -13.87
CA GLU A 170 -0.93 17.33 -14.84
C GLU A 170 0.09 17.65 -15.93
N LEU A 171 1.38 17.77 -15.57
CA LEU A 171 2.44 18.13 -16.51
C LEU A 171 2.82 17.01 -17.48
N SER A 172 2.99 15.78 -16.98
CA SER A 172 3.56 14.67 -17.76
C SER A 172 3.00 13.30 -17.40
N GLY A 173 1.94 13.23 -16.59
CA GLY A 173 1.23 12.00 -16.28
C GLY A 173 0.30 11.49 -17.40
N PRO A 174 -0.24 10.28 -17.26
CA PRO A 174 -1.33 9.80 -18.09
C PRO A 174 -2.59 10.62 -17.83
N LYS A 175 -3.52 10.60 -18.80
CA LYS A 175 -4.86 11.15 -18.59
C LYS A 175 -5.58 10.38 -17.48
N LEU A 176 -5.78 11.05 -16.34
CA LEU A 176 -6.57 10.55 -15.22
C LEU A 176 -8.08 10.62 -15.53
N GLY A 177 -8.87 9.82 -14.83
CA GLY A 177 -10.32 9.77 -14.99
C GLY A 177 -10.95 8.46 -14.54
N ILE A 178 -12.26 8.48 -14.33
CA ILE A 178 -13.04 7.29 -14.00
C ILE A 178 -12.90 6.26 -15.12
N GLY A 179 -12.70 4.99 -14.77
CA GLY A 179 -12.51 3.89 -15.72
C GLY A 179 -11.11 3.82 -16.35
N ARG A 180 -10.19 4.75 -16.03
CA ARG A 180 -8.80 4.72 -16.50
C ARG A 180 -7.87 4.13 -15.43
N PRO A 181 -6.78 3.45 -15.85
CA PRO A 181 -5.79 2.96 -14.92
C PRO A 181 -5.01 4.10 -14.28
N LEU A 182 -4.74 3.97 -12.98
CA LEU A 182 -3.89 4.94 -12.28
C LEU A 182 -2.42 4.82 -12.69
N LEU A 183 -1.97 3.63 -13.11
CA LEU A 183 -0.62 3.44 -13.63
C LEU A 183 -0.66 2.56 -14.88
N PRO A 184 -0.91 3.17 -16.06
CA PRO A 184 -0.80 2.49 -17.34
C PRO A 184 0.65 2.19 -17.71
N GLY A 185 0.84 1.36 -18.74
CA GLY A 185 2.16 1.16 -19.33
C GLY A 185 2.71 2.45 -19.92
N TYR A 186 4.02 2.66 -19.78
CA TYR A 186 4.74 3.75 -20.44
C TYR A 186 5.74 3.17 -21.45
N ALA A 187 5.81 3.76 -22.63
CA ALA A 187 6.81 3.47 -23.64
C ALA A 187 7.48 4.76 -24.09
N GLN A 188 8.80 4.79 -24.17
CA GLN A 188 9.58 6.02 -24.41
C GLN A 188 9.17 6.76 -25.69
N ASP A 189 8.86 6.02 -26.76
CA ASP A 189 8.49 6.61 -28.05
C ASP A 189 6.98 6.89 -28.21
N TYR A 190 6.14 6.30 -27.34
CA TYR A 190 4.67 6.35 -27.47
C TYR A 190 3.95 6.99 -26.27
N GLY A 191 4.70 7.33 -25.21
CA GLY A 191 4.17 7.88 -23.97
C GLY A 191 3.35 6.87 -23.17
N TRP A 192 2.34 7.37 -22.47
CA TRP A 192 1.43 6.56 -21.65
C TRP A 192 0.38 5.85 -22.50
N GLY A 193 0.24 4.54 -22.30
CA GLY A 193 -0.82 3.73 -22.88
C GLY A 193 -2.15 3.84 -22.12
N GLU A 194 -3.13 3.06 -22.54
CA GLU A 194 -4.47 3.02 -21.95
C GLU A 194 -4.70 1.82 -21.02
N VAL A 195 -3.80 0.84 -21.04
CA VAL A 195 -3.94 -0.44 -20.34
C VAL A 195 -3.14 -0.42 -19.02
N PRO A 196 -3.72 -0.88 -17.89
CA PRO A 196 -3.00 -1.01 -16.63
C PRO A 196 -1.81 -1.94 -16.76
N ILE A 197 -0.69 -1.61 -16.12
CA ILE A 197 0.42 -2.55 -16.00
C ILE A 197 0.04 -3.74 -15.11
N SER A 198 0.66 -4.90 -15.35
CA SER A 198 0.49 -6.06 -14.49
C SER A 198 1.09 -5.82 -13.09
N ALA A 199 0.61 -6.57 -12.09
CA ALA A 199 1.20 -6.51 -10.75
C ALA A 199 2.69 -6.90 -10.72
N GLU A 200 3.12 -7.76 -11.65
CA GLU A 200 4.52 -8.11 -11.81
C GLU A 200 5.33 -6.93 -12.35
N ALA A 201 4.83 -6.25 -13.40
CA ALA A 201 5.46 -5.08 -13.97
C ALA A 201 5.54 -3.93 -12.94
N GLY A 202 4.44 -3.65 -12.22
CA GLY A 202 4.46 -2.66 -11.14
C GLY A 202 5.44 -3.00 -10.02
N GLY A 203 5.58 -4.28 -9.67
CA GLY A 203 6.58 -4.74 -8.70
C GLY A 203 8.01 -4.61 -9.21
N LYS A 204 8.26 -4.80 -10.51
CA LYS A 204 9.56 -4.54 -11.15
C LYS A 204 9.87 -3.05 -11.14
N TRP A 205 8.91 -2.19 -11.48
CA TRP A 205 9.09 -0.73 -11.51
C TRP A 205 9.39 -0.18 -10.11
N LEU A 206 8.61 -0.55 -9.08
CA LEU A 206 8.89 -0.19 -7.69
C LEU A 206 10.32 -0.55 -7.28
N ARG A 207 10.78 -1.76 -7.61
CA ARG A 207 12.14 -2.19 -7.29
C ARG A 207 13.19 -1.41 -8.07
N SER A 208 12.95 -1.13 -9.36
CA SER A 208 13.81 -0.27 -10.19
C SER A 208 14.04 1.10 -9.57
N LEU A 209 12.98 1.74 -9.07
CA LEU A 209 13.08 3.02 -8.37
C LEU A 209 13.98 2.92 -7.13
N LEU A 210 13.77 1.90 -6.30
CA LEU A 210 14.56 1.70 -5.08
C LEU A 210 16.02 1.31 -5.39
N TYR A 211 16.28 0.48 -6.40
CA TYR A 211 17.65 0.21 -6.86
C TYR A 211 18.33 1.49 -7.32
N LYS A 212 17.62 2.33 -8.09
CA LYS A 212 18.12 3.62 -8.55
C LYS A 212 18.36 4.58 -7.40
N CYS A 213 17.61 4.51 -6.29
CA CYS A 213 17.91 5.24 -5.05
C CYS A 213 19.12 4.68 -4.27
N GLY A 214 19.72 3.56 -4.69
CA GLY A 214 20.95 3.03 -4.07
C GLY A 214 20.72 1.99 -2.98
N PHE A 215 19.48 1.55 -2.76
CA PHE A 215 19.19 0.50 -1.78
C PHE A 215 19.71 -0.87 -2.21
N ASP A 216 20.18 -1.65 -1.23
CA ASP A 216 20.77 -2.99 -1.43
C ASP A 216 19.84 -3.89 -2.27
N PRO A 217 20.33 -4.42 -3.40
CA PRO A 217 19.49 -5.23 -4.24
C PRO A 217 18.91 -6.50 -3.59
N ALA A 218 19.63 -7.09 -2.63
CA ALA A 218 19.18 -8.26 -1.89
C ALA A 218 17.95 -7.95 -1.03
N VAL A 219 17.93 -6.77 -0.40
CA VAL A 219 16.80 -6.27 0.37
C VAL A 219 15.64 -5.89 -0.55
N VAL A 220 15.90 -5.17 -1.65
CA VAL A 220 14.84 -4.66 -2.53
C VAL A 220 14.10 -5.79 -3.28
N LYS A 221 14.78 -6.89 -3.61
CA LYS A 221 14.20 -8.03 -4.37
C LYS A 221 12.95 -8.62 -3.72
N GLN A 222 12.85 -8.54 -2.38
CA GLN A 222 11.73 -9.09 -1.64
C GLN A 222 10.43 -8.31 -1.84
N TYR A 223 10.49 -7.03 -2.21
CA TYR A 223 9.32 -6.18 -2.38
C TYR A 223 8.55 -6.50 -3.67
N GLY A 224 7.36 -5.93 -3.75
CA GLY A 224 6.39 -6.07 -4.83
C GLY A 224 5.13 -5.30 -4.48
N THR A 225 4.15 -5.27 -5.38
CA THR A 225 2.97 -4.41 -5.23
C THR A 225 2.12 -4.69 -3.99
N HIS A 226 2.15 -5.92 -3.46
CA HIS A 226 1.51 -6.27 -2.19
C HIS A 226 2.14 -5.59 -0.95
N SER A 227 3.42 -5.18 -1.06
CA SER A 227 4.14 -4.49 0.03
C SER A 227 3.48 -3.15 0.34
N LEU A 228 3.01 -2.44 -0.70
CA LEU A 228 2.43 -1.09 -0.63
C LEU A 228 1.27 -1.02 0.37
N LYS A 229 0.22 -1.82 0.17
CA LYS A 229 -0.93 -1.90 1.10
C LYS A 229 -0.51 -2.25 2.53
N SER A 230 0.48 -3.13 2.66
CA SER A 230 0.86 -3.68 3.95
C SER A 230 1.72 -2.72 4.79
N THR A 231 2.37 -1.73 4.18
CA THR A 231 3.32 -0.82 4.84
C THR A 231 2.73 -0.12 6.05
N THR A 232 1.80 0.81 5.84
CA THR A 232 1.20 1.60 6.92
C THR A 232 0.31 0.74 7.82
N LEU A 233 -0.38 -0.28 7.29
CA LEU A 233 -1.14 -1.22 8.12
C LEU A 233 -0.25 -2.02 9.08
N SER A 234 0.97 -2.38 8.67
CA SER A 234 1.96 -3.02 9.52
C SER A 234 2.46 -2.06 10.60
N TRP A 235 2.73 -0.81 10.23
CA TRP A 235 3.11 0.25 11.18
C TRP A 235 2.04 0.47 12.24
N CYS A 236 0.76 0.60 11.84
CA CYS A 236 -0.38 0.67 12.74
C CYS A 236 -0.44 -0.53 13.70
N ALA A 237 -0.21 -1.75 13.20
CA ALA A 237 -0.23 -2.96 14.02
C ALA A 237 0.93 -2.99 15.04
N LYS A 238 2.13 -2.57 14.63
CA LYS A 238 3.32 -2.49 15.48
C LYS A 238 3.19 -1.41 16.57
N TYR A 239 2.55 -0.30 16.24
CA TYR A 239 2.28 0.78 17.20
C TYR A 239 1.22 0.40 18.26
N GLY A 240 0.30 -0.50 17.91
CA GLY A 240 -0.77 -0.96 18.82
C GLY A 240 -2.16 -0.43 18.48
N MET A 241 -2.36 0.14 17.29
CA MET A 241 -3.68 0.57 16.82
C MET A 241 -4.68 -0.60 16.87
N THR A 242 -5.90 -0.30 17.36
CA THR A 242 -6.92 -1.33 17.56
C THR A 242 -7.21 -2.11 16.28
N ARG A 243 -7.61 -3.37 16.44
CA ARG A 243 -7.94 -4.22 15.29
C ARG A 243 -9.13 -3.67 14.50
N ILE A 244 -10.08 -2.99 15.15
CA ILE A 244 -11.26 -2.42 14.50
C ILE A 244 -10.84 -1.22 13.64
N THR A 245 -10.13 -0.24 14.20
CA THR A 245 -9.60 0.92 13.47
C THR A 245 -8.75 0.49 12.28
N ARG A 246 -7.83 -0.45 12.49
CA ARG A 246 -6.96 -0.97 11.42
C ARG A 246 -7.72 -1.74 10.34
N ALA A 247 -8.78 -2.46 10.71
CA ALA A 247 -9.65 -3.13 9.74
C ALA A 247 -10.42 -2.11 8.89
N THR A 248 -10.91 -1.03 9.50
CA THR A 248 -11.54 0.10 8.80
C THR A 248 -10.56 0.79 7.85
N LEU A 249 -9.34 1.12 8.28
CA LEU A 249 -8.26 1.66 7.43
C LEU A 249 -7.90 0.76 6.25
N GLY A 250 -7.97 -0.56 6.46
CA GLY A 250 -7.71 -1.56 5.42
C GLY A 250 -8.87 -1.78 4.46
N TYR A 251 -9.98 -1.05 4.63
CA TYR A 251 -11.26 -1.17 3.90
C TYR A 251 -11.98 -2.51 4.08
N HIS A 252 -11.76 -3.14 5.23
CA HIS A 252 -12.40 -4.39 5.60
C HIS A 252 -13.67 -4.13 6.42
N SER A 253 -14.78 -3.79 5.77
CA SER A 253 -16.08 -3.84 6.44
C SER A 253 -16.53 -5.30 6.55
N LYS A 254 -16.43 -5.89 7.75
CA LYS A 254 -17.17 -7.11 8.05
C LYS A 254 -18.63 -6.72 8.20
N GLY A 255 -19.51 -7.18 7.32
CA GLY A 255 -20.95 -6.92 7.37
C GLY A 255 -21.69 -7.57 8.54
N ARG A 256 -21.01 -7.79 9.68
CA ARG A 256 -21.57 -8.44 10.87
C ARG A 256 -21.53 -7.58 12.14
N ASN A 257 -20.91 -6.41 12.08
CA ASN A 257 -20.94 -5.45 13.18
C ASN A 257 -21.79 -4.25 12.75
N GLY A 258 -23.00 -4.19 13.31
CA GLY A 258 -23.71 -2.96 13.63
C GLY A 258 -24.23 -2.13 12.47
N THR A 259 -25.52 -1.84 12.54
CA THR A 259 -26.20 -0.73 11.87
C THR A 259 -25.47 0.63 11.97
N GLU A 260 -24.50 0.81 12.87
CA GLU A 260 -23.63 2.01 12.96
C GLU A 260 -22.85 2.31 11.67
N MET A 261 -22.31 1.29 10.98
CA MET A 261 -21.61 1.51 9.70
C MET A 261 -22.55 1.94 8.56
N ILE A 262 -23.86 1.85 8.76
CA ILE A 262 -24.88 2.23 7.78
C ILE A 262 -25.18 3.75 7.88
N TYR A 263 -24.88 4.39 9.02
CA TYR A 263 -25.19 5.81 9.26
C TYR A 263 -23.98 6.75 9.30
N GLY A 264 -22.77 6.26 9.59
CA GLY A 264 -21.56 7.07 9.46
C GLY A 264 -21.26 7.34 7.98
N ARG A 265 -21.63 8.54 7.49
CA ARG A 265 -21.36 8.97 6.10
C ARG A 265 -19.86 8.94 5.76
N ASP A 266 -18.99 9.10 6.76
CA ASP A 266 -17.54 8.97 6.66
C ASP A 266 -16.95 8.22 7.88
N ASN A 267 -17.04 6.89 7.85
CA ASN A 267 -16.47 6.04 8.90
C ASN A 267 -14.92 5.96 8.85
N ILE A 268 -14.27 6.53 7.84
CA ILE A 268 -12.82 6.41 7.65
C ILE A 268 -12.05 7.65 8.13
N ALA A 269 -12.73 8.79 8.31
CA ALA A 269 -12.17 10.03 8.84
C ALA A 269 -11.33 9.84 10.12
N ALA A 270 -11.92 9.28 11.19
CA ALA A 270 -11.23 9.11 12.46
C ALA A 270 -10.03 8.14 12.36
N PRO A 271 -10.18 6.94 11.75
CA PRO A 271 -9.04 6.07 11.50
C PRO A 271 -7.91 6.70 10.67
N VAL A 272 -8.23 7.56 9.69
CA VAL A 272 -7.22 8.27 8.89
C VAL A 272 -6.47 9.30 9.74
N ARG A 273 -7.15 10.05 10.61
CA ARG A 273 -6.47 10.95 11.57
C ARG A 273 -5.54 10.20 12.53
N GLU A 274 -5.93 9.02 13.00
CA GLU A 274 -5.04 8.18 13.81
C GLU A 274 -3.81 7.69 13.00
N LEU A 275 -3.98 7.43 11.69
CA LEU A 275 -2.84 7.12 10.82
C LEU A 275 -1.90 8.32 10.69
N GLU A 276 -2.42 9.55 10.56
CA GLU A 276 -1.60 10.77 10.49
C GLU A 276 -0.73 10.96 11.74
N ASP A 277 -1.28 10.74 12.95
CA ASP A 277 -0.49 10.76 14.20
C ASP A 277 0.65 9.72 14.16
N ILE A 278 0.39 8.51 13.66
CA ILE A 278 1.42 7.49 13.51
C ILE A 278 2.49 7.94 12.50
N LEU A 279 2.10 8.51 11.35
CA LEU A 279 3.05 9.01 10.36
C LEU A 279 3.94 10.11 10.95
N GLN A 280 3.35 11.03 11.72
CA GLN A 280 4.10 12.10 12.39
C GLN A 280 5.09 11.54 13.43
N ARG A 281 4.72 10.48 14.18
CA ARG A 281 5.64 9.79 15.09
C ARG A 281 6.76 9.05 14.36
N VAL A 282 6.50 8.49 13.18
CA VAL A 282 7.55 7.90 12.33
C VAL A 282 8.49 8.99 11.80
N MET A 283 7.93 10.10 11.32
CA MET A 283 8.69 11.24 10.81
C MET A 283 9.64 11.81 11.87
N THR A 284 9.14 12.00 13.10
CA THR A 284 9.89 12.53 14.26
C THR A 284 10.78 11.50 14.95
N GLY A 285 10.80 10.25 14.48
CA GLY A 285 11.62 9.18 15.07
C GLY A 285 11.12 8.65 16.42
N ARG A 286 10.01 9.18 16.95
CA ARG A 286 9.34 8.71 18.19
C ARG A 286 8.78 7.29 18.04
N PHE A 287 8.46 6.88 16.82
CA PHE A 287 8.07 5.51 16.47
C PHE A 287 8.95 4.96 15.34
N ARG A 288 9.64 3.85 15.59
CA ARG A 288 10.63 3.22 14.70
C ARG A 288 10.10 1.87 14.21
N PRO A 289 9.22 1.81 13.19
CA PRO A 289 8.55 0.57 12.80
C PRO A 289 9.51 -0.49 12.25
N ASP A 290 10.70 -0.11 11.80
CA ASP A 290 11.70 -1.04 11.27
C ASP A 290 12.63 -1.63 12.33
N ALA A 291 12.55 -1.14 13.58
CA ALA A 291 13.32 -1.67 14.70
C ALA A 291 12.82 -3.05 15.15
N SER A 292 13.55 -3.68 16.08
CA SER A 292 13.06 -4.87 16.79
C SER A 292 11.84 -4.52 17.64
N ARG A 293 11.09 -5.53 18.11
CA ARG A 293 9.88 -5.30 18.92
C ARG A 293 10.13 -4.47 20.17
N SER A 294 11.32 -4.60 20.77
CA SER A 294 11.72 -3.83 21.96
C SER A 294 12.16 -2.41 21.64
N GLY A 295 12.38 -2.06 20.37
CA GLY A 295 12.87 -0.76 19.93
C GLY A 295 11.86 0.07 19.14
N TYR A 296 10.57 -0.30 19.15
CA TYR A 296 9.54 0.43 18.40
C TYR A 296 9.33 1.86 18.90
N LEU A 297 9.35 2.07 20.21
CA LEU A 297 9.16 3.39 20.79
C LEU A 297 10.52 3.92 21.23
N ALA A 298 10.84 5.15 20.83
CA ALA A 298 12.03 5.82 21.34
C ALA A 298 11.89 6.05 22.85
N PRO A 299 12.97 5.90 23.64
CA PRO A 299 12.99 6.35 25.03
C PRO A 299 12.66 7.85 25.11
N GLU A 300 11.99 8.29 26.18
CA GLU A 300 11.62 9.70 26.36
C GLU A 300 12.86 10.63 26.32
N ASP A 301 14.01 10.14 26.77
CA ASP A 301 15.29 10.87 26.81
C ASP A 301 15.95 11.08 25.41
N GLU A 302 15.53 10.35 24.37
CA GLU A 302 16.04 10.52 23.00
C GLU A 302 15.18 11.47 22.15
N ILE A 303 14.13 12.06 22.73
CA ILE A 303 13.31 13.09 22.08
C ILE A 303 14.08 14.41 22.17
N SER A 304 15.12 14.58 21.35
CA SER A 304 15.88 15.83 21.32
C SER A 304 15.01 16.97 20.79
N ASP A 305 14.90 18.05 21.57
CA ASP A 305 14.42 19.38 21.17
C ASP A 305 15.25 19.87 19.97
N SER A 306 14.74 19.63 18.75
CA SER A 306 15.25 20.25 17.54
C SER A 306 14.44 21.51 17.21
N SER A 307 14.04 22.27 18.23
CA SER A 307 13.36 23.55 18.08
C SER A 307 13.70 24.47 19.26
N GLU A 308 14.93 24.99 19.30
CA GLU A 308 15.23 26.31 19.86
C GLU A 308 16.74 26.61 19.73
N SER A 309 17.09 27.43 18.74
CA SER A 309 18.27 28.29 18.79
C SER A 309 18.14 29.37 17.71
N SER A 310 17.22 30.31 17.91
CA SER A 310 17.39 31.67 17.44
C SER A 310 17.74 32.52 18.66
N GLY A 311 19.01 32.52 19.04
CA GLY A 311 19.54 33.55 19.93
C GLY A 311 19.63 34.84 19.14
N ASP A 312 18.74 35.78 19.45
CA ASP A 312 18.88 37.17 19.04
C ASP A 312 20.17 37.73 19.65
N GLU A 313 21.12 38.10 18.81
CA GLU A 313 22.21 38.99 19.21
C GLU A 313 21.64 40.41 19.26
N GLU A 314 21.39 40.92 20.47
CA GLU A 314 21.18 42.35 20.72
C GLU A 314 22.45 43.11 20.31
N ALA A 315 22.32 43.97 19.30
CA ALA A 315 23.32 44.97 18.95
C ALA A 315 23.33 46.09 20.00
N PRO A 316 24.48 46.52 20.53
CA PRO A 316 24.52 47.67 21.42
C PRO A 316 24.41 48.96 20.60
N GLU A 317 23.48 49.82 21.01
CA GLU A 317 23.29 51.19 20.50
C GLU A 317 24.57 52.02 20.67
N HIS A 318 24.99 52.67 19.58
CA HIS A 318 25.94 53.77 19.61
C HIS A 318 25.28 54.99 20.27
N SER A 319 25.77 55.40 21.43
CA SER A 319 25.49 56.72 21.99
C SER A 319 26.46 57.75 21.38
N GLU A 320 25.90 58.78 20.76
CA GLU A 320 26.58 60.03 20.41
C GLU A 320 26.90 60.83 21.68
N GLU A 321 28.17 61.19 21.87
CA GLU A 321 28.66 62.52 22.32
C GLU A 321 30.19 62.59 22.20
#